data_AF-A0A1A7YGL4-F1
#
_entry.id   AF-A0A1A7YGL4-F1
#
_cell.length_a   1.000
_cell.length_b   1.000
_cell.length_c   1.000
_cell.angle_alpha   90.00
_cell.angle_beta   90.00
_cell.angle_gamma   90.00
#
_symmetry.space_group_name_H-M   'P 1'
#
loop_
_entity.id
_entity.type
_entity.pdbx_description
1 polymer ?
#
loop_
_entity_poly.entity_id
_entity_poly.type
_entity_poly.pdbx_seq_one_letter_code
_entity_poly.pdbx_strand_id
1 'polypeptide(L)'
;LESGSPPASVTPAQVMCLRQEVFSKGQISQPLCSAAESRAKVQSSLQALHPRHKRLQEPDSYMVVLSEKLHNLESELQKVSSSENNFLLAN
;
A
#
# COMPACT_ATOMS: atom_id res chain seq x y z
N LEU A 1 21.27 12.72 5.07
CA LEU A 1 20.91 11.73 6.10
C LEU A 1 19.79 10.89 5.52
N GLU A 2 20.16 9.87 4.75
CA GLU A 2 19.22 8.94 4.12
C GLU A 2 18.81 7.93 5.20
N SER A 3 17.64 8.15 5.81
CA SER A 3 17.06 7.26 6.81
C SER A 3 16.42 6.04 6.12
N GLY A 4 17.23 5.25 5.42
CA GLY A 4 16.78 3.95 4.92
C GLY A 4 16.73 2.96 6.08
N SER A 5 15.54 2.58 6.55
CA SER A 5 15.44 1.48 7.51
C SER A 5 16.04 0.22 6.86
N PRO A 6 16.83 -0.60 7.56
CA PRO A 6 17.40 -1.81 6.98
C PRO A 6 16.30 -2.71 6.39
N PRO A 7 16.55 -3.42 5.28
CA PRO A 7 15.54 -4.25 4.64
C PRO A 7 15.00 -5.26 5.64
N ALA A 8 13.70 -5.14 5.94
CA ALA A 8 13.02 -6.04 6.86
C ALA A 8 12.79 -7.39 6.16
N SER A 9 13.42 -8.45 6.66
CA SER A 9 13.12 -9.82 6.23
C SER A 9 11.88 -10.32 6.99
N VAL A 10 10.83 -10.67 6.26
CA VAL A 10 9.57 -11.15 6.82
C VAL A 10 9.19 -12.48 6.17
N THR A 11 8.82 -13.47 6.99
CA THR A 11 8.22 -14.72 6.53
C THR A 11 6.73 -14.70 6.88
N PRO A 12 5.83 -14.35 5.93
CA PRO A 12 4.41 -14.26 6.21
C PRO A 12 3.79 -15.66 6.35
N ALA A 13 2.86 -15.82 7.29
CA ALA A 13 2.05 -17.03 7.37
C ALA A 13 1.05 -17.14 6.21
N GLN A 14 0.54 -16.01 5.72
CA GLN A 14 -0.39 -15.91 4.60
C GLN A 14 -0.13 -14.63 3.80
N VAL A 15 -0.35 -14.69 2.49
CA VAL A 15 -0.25 -13.53 1.58
C VAL A 15 -1.57 -13.41 0.81
N MET A 16 -2.11 -12.20 0.74
CA MET A 16 -3.35 -11.91 0.01
C MET A 16 -3.18 -10.73 -0.95
N CYS A 17 -3.78 -10.82 -2.13
CA CYS A 17 -3.88 -9.67 -3.03
C CYS A 17 -5.07 -8.80 -2.61
N LEU A 18 -4.80 -7.55 -2.25
CA LEU A 18 -5.84 -6.63 -1.77
C LEU A 18 -6.64 -5.97 -2.90
N ARG A 19 -6.00 -5.72 -4.05
CA ARG A 19 -6.64 -5.08 -5.21
C ARG A 19 -7.28 -6.14 -6.11
N GLN A 20 -8.57 -5.95 -6.42
CA GLN A 20 -9.31 -6.76 -7.38
C GLN A 20 -9.65 -5.93 -8.62
N GLU A 21 -9.54 -6.52 -9.81
CA GLU A 21 -10.02 -5.89 -11.05
C GLU A 21 -11.53 -6.11 -11.15
N VAL A 22 -12.31 -5.04 -10.96
CA VAL A 22 -13.79 -5.07 -11.00
C VAL A 22 -14.37 -4.45 -12.28
N PHE A 23 -13.55 -3.74 -13.02
CA PHE A 23 -13.91 -3.05 -14.25
C PHE A 23 -12.74 -3.07 -15.21
N SER A 24 -12.97 -3.54 -16.44
CA SER A 24 -11.95 -3.65 -17.47
C SER A 24 -12.59 -3.44 -18.84
N LYS A 25 -11.94 -2.64 -19.69
CA LYS A 25 -12.36 -2.39 -21.08
C LYS A 25 -13.85 -1.98 -21.22
N GLY A 26 -14.34 -1.14 -20.32
CA GLY A 26 -15.73 -0.66 -20.35
C GLY A 26 -16.76 -1.62 -19.73
N GLN A 27 -16.33 -2.75 -19.17
CA GLN A 27 -17.23 -3.79 -18.64
C GLN A 27 -16.92 -4.12 -17.18
N ILE A 28 -17.95 -4.48 -16.44
CA ILE A 28 -17.83 -4.99 -15.07
C ILE A 28 -17.41 -6.46 -15.13
N SER A 29 -16.33 -6.84 -14.45
CA SER A 29 -15.76 -8.19 -14.49
C SER A 29 -16.38 -9.16 -13.47
N GLN A 30 -17.01 -8.63 -12.41
CA GLN A 30 -17.65 -9.43 -11.37
C GLN A 30 -18.90 -8.73 -10.79
N PRO A 31 -19.94 -9.47 -10.37
CA PRO A 31 -21.09 -8.88 -9.69
C PRO A 31 -20.67 -8.06 -8.47
N LEU A 32 -21.38 -6.97 -8.21
CA LEU A 32 -21.17 -6.18 -7.00
C LEU A 32 -21.66 -6.97 -5.78
N CYS A 33 -20.86 -6.96 -4.72
CA CYS A 33 -21.28 -7.54 -3.45
C CYS A 33 -22.46 -6.77 -2.87
N SER A 34 -23.37 -7.49 -2.24
CA SER A 34 -24.45 -6.91 -1.44
C SER A 34 -23.92 -6.19 -0.20
N ALA A 35 -24.79 -5.36 0.40
CA ALA A 35 -24.49 -4.72 1.67
C ALA A 35 -24.28 -5.73 2.81
N ALA A 36 -24.99 -6.87 2.78
CA ALA A 36 -24.87 -7.92 3.79
C ALA A 36 -23.50 -8.63 3.69
N GLU A 37 -23.07 -8.98 2.48
CA GLU A 37 -21.75 -9.58 2.22
C GLU A 37 -20.63 -8.62 2.60
N SER A 38 -20.77 -7.34 2.25
CA SER A 38 -19.83 -6.29 2.63
C SER A 38 -19.71 -6.17 4.15
N ARG A 39 -20.85 -6.17 4.87
CA ARG A 39 -20.86 -6.11 6.34
C ARG A 39 -20.19 -7.32 6.96
N ALA A 40 -20.50 -8.52 6.48
CA ALA A 40 -19.89 -9.75 6.98
C ALA A 40 -18.36 -9.73 6.77
N LYS A 41 -17.89 -9.31 5.58
CA LYS A 41 -16.46 -9.17 5.29
C LYS A 41 -15.79 -8.16 6.24
N VAL A 42 -16.40 -7.00 6.47
CA VAL A 42 -15.88 -6.00 7.40
C VAL A 42 -15.80 -6.56 8.83
N GLN A 43 -16.84 -7.24 9.30
CA GLN A 43 -16.85 -7.84 10.64
C GLN A 43 -15.74 -8.86 10.80
N SER A 44 -15.56 -9.77 9.83
CA SER A 44 -14.48 -10.77 9.87
C SER A 44 -13.09 -10.14 9.81
N SER A 45 -12.87 -9.17 8.92
CA SER A 45 -11.59 -8.44 8.82
C SER A 45 -11.26 -7.69 10.10
N LEU A 46 -12.26 -7.03 10.70
CA LEU A 46 -12.09 -6.41 12.00
C LEU A 46 -11.74 -7.47 13.02
N GLN A 47 -12.45 -8.59 13.15
CA GLN A 47 -12.10 -9.62 14.15
C GLN A 47 -10.65 -10.11 14.02
N ALA A 48 -10.14 -10.32 12.79
CA ALA A 48 -8.78 -10.79 12.54
C ALA A 48 -7.66 -9.76 12.85
N LEU A 49 -7.97 -8.46 12.90
CA LEU A 49 -6.95 -7.43 13.13
C LEU A 49 -6.40 -7.47 14.58
N HIS A 50 -5.10 -7.24 14.78
CA HIS A 50 -4.51 -7.27 16.12
C HIS A 50 -5.06 -6.11 17.00
N PRO A 51 -5.38 -6.32 18.29
CA PRO A 51 -5.95 -5.30 19.18
C PRO A 51 -5.18 -3.97 19.22
N ARG A 52 -3.84 -4.03 19.18
CA ARG A 52 -2.95 -2.85 19.10
C ARG A 52 -3.31 -1.83 18.01
N HIS A 53 -3.85 -2.29 16.87
CA HIS A 53 -4.24 -1.45 15.73
C HIS A 53 -5.72 -1.06 15.73
N LYS A 54 -6.53 -1.57 16.68
CA LYS A 54 -7.97 -1.31 16.81
C LYS A 54 -8.33 -0.28 17.87
N ARG A 55 -7.34 0.19 18.63
CA ARG A 55 -7.57 1.06 19.78
C ARG A 55 -8.21 2.37 19.31
N LEU A 56 -9.22 2.84 20.05
CA LEU A 56 -9.88 4.11 19.76
C LEU A 56 -8.96 5.31 20.04
N GLN A 57 -8.01 5.14 20.96
CA GLN A 57 -7.01 6.15 21.30
C GLN A 57 -5.62 5.59 21.03
N GLU A 58 -4.83 6.39 20.32
CA GLU A 58 -3.42 6.15 20.04
C GLU A 58 -3.11 4.74 19.50
N PRO A 59 -3.78 4.25 18.44
CA PRO A 59 -3.48 2.93 17.87
C PRO A 59 -2.04 2.87 17.31
N ASP A 60 -1.44 1.69 17.34
CA ASP A 60 -0.13 1.47 16.70
C ASP A 60 -0.24 1.66 15.19
N SER A 61 0.74 2.34 14.59
CA SER A 61 0.88 2.44 13.14
C SER A 61 0.94 1.04 12.50
N TYR A 62 0.18 0.86 11.42
CA TYR A 62 0.28 -0.35 10.61
C TYR A 62 1.36 -0.16 9.55
N MET A 63 2.36 -1.05 9.54
CA MET A 63 3.50 -0.91 8.65
C MET A 63 3.09 -1.14 7.19
N VAL A 64 3.43 -0.18 6.32
CA VAL A 64 3.33 -0.32 4.87
C VAL A 64 4.76 -0.26 4.34
N VAL A 65 5.16 -1.30 3.61
CA VAL A 65 6.51 -1.42 3.04
C VAL A 65 6.44 -1.55 1.52
N LEU A 66 7.49 -1.08 0.86
CA LEU A 66 7.68 -1.27 -0.56
C LEU A 66 8.51 -2.53 -0.80
N SER A 67 8.28 -3.17 -1.94
CA SER A 67 9.23 -4.15 -2.43
C SER A 67 10.53 -3.44 -2.82
N GLU A 68 11.65 -4.15 -2.73
CA GLU A 68 12.97 -3.62 -3.11
C GLU A 68 12.95 -3.00 -4.51
N LYS A 69 12.33 -3.67 -5.48
CA LYS A 69 12.20 -3.17 -6.85
C LYS A 69 11.43 -1.85 -6.94
N LEU A 70 10.36 -1.71 -6.17
CA LEU A 70 9.54 -0.49 -6.17
C LEU A 70 10.24 0.66 -5.44
N HIS A 71 10.92 0.37 -4.33
CA HIS A 71 11.75 1.34 -3.63
C HIS A 71 12.89 1.86 -4.52
N ASN A 72 13.58 0.97 -5.24
CA ASN A 72 14.64 1.36 -6.16
C ASN A 72 14.09 2.23 -7.29
N LEU A 73 12.93 1.88 -7.85
CA LEU A 73 12.26 2.70 -8.86
C LEU A 73 11.93 4.10 -8.33
N GLU A 74 11.38 4.20 -7.12
CA GLU A 74 11.09 5.49 -6.47
C GLU A 74 12.36 6.33 -6.29
N SER A 75 13.44 5.72 -5.81
CA SER A 75 14.72 6.40 -5.62
C SER A 75 15.27 6.96 -6.94
N GLU A 76 15.22 6.18 -8.02
CA GLU A 76 15.66 6.66 -9.34
C GLU A 76 14.78 7.81 -9.86
N LEU A 77 13.46 7.73 -9.69
CA LEU A 77 12.55 8.81 -10.08
C LEU A 77 12.79 10.10 -9.28
N GLN A 78 13.07 10.00 -7.99
CA GLN A 78 13.42 11.15 -7.14
C GLN A 78 14.75 11.79 -7.56
N LYS A 79 15.77 10.99 -7.90
CA LYS A 79 17.05 11.51 -8.41
C LYS A 79 16.86 12.31 -9.69
N VAL A 80 16.10 11.79 -10.65
CA VAL A 80 15.78 12.50 -11.90
C VAL A 80 15.10 13.84 -11.61
N SER A 81 14.07 13.85 -10.78
CA SER A 81 13.36 15.08 -10.41
C SER A 81 14.27 16.11 -9.71
N SER A 82 15.20 15.67 -8.87
CA SER A 82 16.15 16.57 -8.22
C SER A 82 17.18 17.17 -9.19
N SER A 83 17.51 16.45 -10.28
CA SER A 83 18.49 16.87 -11.28
C SER A 83 17.96 17.86 -12.31
N GLU A 84 16.64 17.87 -12.56
CA GLU A 84 15.98 18.80 -13.51
C GLU A 84 15.80 20.23 -12.99
N ASN A 85 16.13 20.51 -11.72
CA ASN A 85 16.21 21.88 -11.21
C ASN A 85 17.35 22.71 -11.83
N ASN A 86 18.20 22.12 -12.68
CA ASN A 86 19.24 22.83 -13.43
C ASN A 86 18.80 23.30 -14.83
N PHE A 87 17.55 23.05 -15.27
CA PHE A 87 17.13 23.36 -16.65
C PHE A 87 16.47 24.75 -16.83
N LEU A 88 16.53 25.65 -15.84
CA LEU A 88 15.81 26.93 -15.87
C LEU A 88 16.64 28.21 -15.61
N LEU A 89 17.94 28.23 -15.91
CA LEU A 89 18.72 29.50 -15.93
C LEU A 89 19.81 29.52 -17.02
N ALA A 90 19.43 29.31 -18.27
CA ALA A 90 20.26 29.71 -19.41
C ALA A 90 19.38 30.45 -20.43
N ASN A 91 19.10 31.72 -20.11
CA ASN A 91 18.74 32.76 -21.08
C ASN A 91 19.68 33.94 -20.86
#